data_AF-A0A143PGU1-F1
#
_entry.id   AF-A0A143PGU1-F1
#
_cell.length_a   1.000
_cell.length_b   1.000
_cell.length_c   1.000
_cell.angle_alpha   90.00
_cell.angle_beta   90.00
_cell.angle_gamma   90.00
#
_symmetry.space_group_name_H-M   'P 1'
#
loop_
_entity.id
_entity.type
_entity.pdbx_description
1 polymer ?
#
loop_
_entity_poly.entity_id
_entity_poly.type
_entity_poly.pdbx_seq_one_letter_code
_entity_poly.pdbx_strand_id
1 'polypeptide(L)'
;MRTTVRLDDVLLERLKAQARAEKVSLTRMLNRALKAGLDAGGARKRPRRAYRERVHAMGVPRVALDKALAMAAALEDEEVVRELATRK
;
A
#
# COMPACT_ATOMS: atom_id res chain seq x y z
N MET A 1 25.95 -28.22 8.69
CA MET A 1 25.47 -28.81 9.96
C MET A 1 24.48 -29.91 9.65
N ARG A 2 24.52 -31.03 10.38
CA ARG A 2 23.54 -32.11 10.23
C ARG A 2 22.44 -31.89 11.27
N THR A 3 21.21 -31.74 10.80
CA THR A 3 20.03 -31.49 11.64
C THR A 3 18.93 -32.45 11.22
N THR A 4 18.19 -32.98 12.18
CA THR A 4 17.01 -33.81 11.92
C THR A 4 15.78 -32.93 12.04
N VAL A 5 14.96 -32.87 11.00
CA VAL A 5 13.73 -32.07 10.94
C VAL A 5 12.57 -33.01 10.68
N ARG A 6 11.45 -32.84 11.41
CA ARG A 6 10.22 -33.58 11.13
C ARG A 6 9.47 -32.88 10.00
N LEU A 7 9.11 -33.66 8.97
CA LEU A 7 8.37 -33.22 7.79
C LEU A 7 7.16 -34.14 7.66
N ASP A 8 6.05 -33.60 7.16
CA ASP A 8 4.91 -34.41 6.76
C ASP A 8 5.23 -35.24 5.50
N ASP A 9 4.60 -36.40 5.37
CA ASP A 9 4.89 -37.34 4.28
C ASP A 9 4.58 -36.73 2.90
N VAL A 10 3.53 -35.92 2.82
CA VAL A 10 3.12 -35.25 1.58
C VAL A 10 4.18 -34.25 1.13
N LEU A 11 4.71 -33.42 2.04
CA LEU A 11 5.79 -32.48 1.75
C LEU A 11 7.09 -33.19 1.37
N LEU A 12 7.41 -34.30 2.04
CA LEU A 12 8.60 -35.08 1.73
C LEU A 12 8.55 -35.63 0.29
N GLU A 13 7.42 -36.19 -0.13
CA GLU A 13 7.25 -36.70 -1.49
C GLU A 13 7.30 -35.57 -2.54
N ARG A 14 6.70 -34.41 -2.25
CA ARG A 14 6.81 -33.22 -3.12
C ARG A 14 8.26 -32.74 -3.28
N LEU A 15 9.01 -32.67 -2.18
CA LEU A 15 10.42 -32.27 -2.21
C LEU A 15 11.29 -33.28 -2.99
N LYS A 16 11.03 -34.58 -2.85
CA LYS A 16 11.71 -35.62 -3.64
C LYS A 16 11.41 -35.50 -5.13
N ALA A 17 10.14 -35.31 -5.49
CA ALA A 17 9.73 -35.13 -6.88
C ALA A 17 10.42 -33.92 -7.52
N GLN A 18 10.44 -32.79 -6.80
CA GLN A 18 11.08 -31.57 -7.29
C GLN A 18 12.61 -31.70 -7.36
N ALA A 19 13.24 -32.35 -6.37
CA ALA A 19 14.68 -32.62 -6.40
C ALA A 19 15.09 -33.48 -7.61
N ARG A 20 14.27 -34.49 -7.95
CA ARG A 20 14.48 -35.32 -9.16
C ARG A 20 14.33 -34.52 -10.44
N ALA A 21 13.29 -33.70 -10.55
CA ALA A 21 13.06 -32.84 -11.71
C ALA A 21 14.23 -31.86 -11.96
N GLU A 22 14.76 -31.27 -10.89
CA GLU A 22 15.87 -30.32 -10.94
C GLU A 22 17.27 -30.98 -10.90
N LYS A 23 17.35 -32.32 -10.84
CA LYS A 23 18.60 -33.09 -10.71
C LYS A 23 19.50 -32.62 -9.57
N VAL A 24 18.90 -32.28 -8.42
CA VAL A 24 19.62 -31.85 -7.21
C VAL A 24 19.35 -32.82 -6.06
N SER A 25 20.22 -32.81 -5.04
CA SER A 25 19.98 -33.61 -3.84
C SER A 25 18.79 -33.09 -3.03
N LEU A 26 18.10 -33.99 -2.33
CA LEU A 26 16.98 -33.63 -1.44
C LEU A 26 17.40 -32.59 -0.40
N THR A 27 18.60 -32.70 0.16
CA THR A 27 19.15 -31.72 1.12
C THR A 27 19.32 -30.34 0.49
N ARG A 28 19.81 -30.27 -0.74
CA ARG A 28 19.97 -28.98 -1.46
C ARG A 28 18.60 -28.37 -1.75
N MET A 29 17.64 -29.18 -2.16
CA MET A 29 16.26 -28.76 -2.42
C MET A 29 15.59 -28.24 -1.14
N LEU A 30 15.71 -28.96 -0.02
CA LEU A 30 15.18 -28.55 1.28
C LEU A 30 15.78 -27.21 1.73
N ASN A 31 17.09 -27.05 1.67
CA ASN A 31 17.76 -25.80 2.04
C ASN A 31 17.34 -24.63 1.14
N ARG A 32 17.13 -24.87 -0.17
CA ARG A 32 16.64 -23.87 -1.10
C ARG A 32 15.21 -23.44 -0.76
N ALA A 33 14.33 -24.41 -0.50
CA ALA A 33 12.95 -24.14 -0.12
C ALA A 33 12.87 -23.35 1.19
N LEU A 34 13.66 -23.72 2.20
CA LEU A 34 13.73 -23.00 3.48
C LEU A 34 14.23 -21.56 3.30
N LYS A 35 15.29 -21.34 2.50
CA LYS A 35 15.78 -19.99 2.20
C LYS A 35 14.70 -19.15 1.52
N ALA A 36 14.08 -19.67 0.47
CA ALA A 36 13.00 -18.96 -0.23
C ALA A 36 11.81 -18.66 0.70
N GLY A 37 11.45 -19.58 1.59
CA GLY A 37 10.40 -19.37 2.58
C GLY A 37 10.75 -18.30 3.62
N LEU A 38 11.99 -18.28 4.10
CA LEU A 38 12.48 -17.24 5.02
C LEU A 38 12.58 -15.87 4.34
N ASP A 39 12.96 -15.82 3.06
CA ASP A 39 12.98 -14.57 2.28
C ASP A 39 11.56 -14.08 1.98
N ALA A 40 10.63 -14.99 1.68
CA ALA A 40 9.22 -14.67 1.45
C ALA A 40 8.50 -14.23 2.74
N GLY A 41 8.81 -14.84 3.88
CA GLY A 41 8.29 -14.43 5.19
C GLY A 41 9.00 -13.19 5.76
N GLY A 42 10.28 -13.01 5.43
CA GLY A 42 11.12 -11.87 5.75
C GLY A 42 10.83 -10.64 4.90
N ALA A 43 10.18 -10.81 3.75
CA ALA A 43 9.37 -9.79 3.09
C ALA A 43 8.12 -9.49 3.92
N ARG A 44 8.29 -9.23 5.23
CA ARG A 44 7.40 -8.38 6.02
C ARG A 44 7.04 -7.23 5.12
N LYS A 45 5.77 -7.21 4.70
CA LYS A 45 5.08 -6.14 3.96
C LYS A 45 6.02 -4.96 3.80
N ARG A 46 6.71 -4.82 2.65
CA ARG A 46 7.41 -3.57 2.30
C ARG A 46 6.55 -2.46 2.88
N PRO A 47 7.03 -1.65 3.86
CA PRO A 47 6.14 -0.77 4.61
C PRO A 47 5.35 -0.01 3.57
N ARG A 48 4.04 -0.29 3.48
CA ARG A 48 3.19 0.34 2.47
C ARG A 48 3.37 1.81 2.76
N ARG A 49 4.01 2.55 1.83
CA ARG A 49 4.24 3.97 2.02
C ARG A 49 2.90 4.56 2.43
N ALA A 50 2.87 5.24 3.58
CA ALA A 50 1.66 5.88 4.05
C ALA A 50 1.12 6.73 2.90
N TYR A 51 -0.18 6.65 2.67
CA TYR A 51 -0.82 7.50 1.68
C TYR A 51 -0.55 8.96 2.03
N ARG A 52 -0.14 9.74 1.03
CA ARG A 52 0.07 11.18 1.18
C ARG A 52 -0.80 11.89 0.15
N GLU A 53 -1.56 12.87 0.62
CA GLU A 53 -2.31 13.76 -0.26
C GLU A 53 -1.35 14.56 -1.13
N ARG A 54 -1.73 14.76 -2.40
CA ARG A 54 -0.98 15.59 -3.33
C ARG A 54 -1.38 17.04 -3.08
N VAL A 55 -0.40 17.87 -2.68
CA VAL A 55 -0.59 19.31 -2.56
C VAL A 55 -0.35 19.98 -3.92
N HIS A 56 -1.14 20.99 -4.22
CA HIS A 56 -1.00 21.83 -5.40
C HIS A 56 -0.80 23.28 -4.99
N ALA A 57 0.09 24.00 -5.68
CA ALA A 57 0.34 25.40 -5.40
C ALA A 57 -0.84 26.24 -5.89
N MET A 58 -1.54 26.89 -4.95
CA MET A 58 -2.68 27.79 -5.23
C MET A 58 -2.25 29.23 -5.52
N GLY A 59 -0.94 29.52 -5.52
CA GLY A 59 -0.39 30.86 -5.70
C GLY A 59 -0.48 31.73 -4.45
N VAL A 60 -0.31 33.04 -4.62
CA VAL A 60 -0.39 34.02 -3.54
C VAL A 60 -1.86 34.37 -3.28
N PRO A 61 -2.35 34.28 -2.04
CA PRO A 61 -3.73 34.64 -1.72
C PRO A 61 -3.97 36.12 -2.00
N ARG A 62 -5.05 36.42 -2.74
CA ARG A 62 -5.49 37.80 -3.02
C ARG A 62 -6.41 38.36 -1.93
N VAL A 63 -6.93 37.49 -1.07
CA VAL A 63 -7.85 37.79 0.03
C VAL A 63 -7.45 37.01 1.27
N ALA A 64 -7.75 37.53 2.46
CA ALA A 64 -7.43 36.89 3.72
C ALA A 64 -8.35 35.67 3.95
N LEU A 65 -7.83 34.47 3.76
CA LEU A 65 -8.59 33.22 3.87
C LEU A 65 -8.83 32.75 5.33
N ASP A 66 -8.31 33.48 6.33
CA ASP A 66 -8.43 33.12 7.76
C ASP A 66 -9.89 32.98 8.23
N LYS A 67 -10.82 33.64 7.54
CA LYS A 67 -12.27 33.56 7.78
C LYS A 67 -13.05 33.19 6.51
N ALA A 68 -12.58 32.16 5.79
CA ALA A 68 -13.17 31.72 4.51
C ALA A 68 -14.70 31.52 4.56
N LEU A 69 -15.23 30.97 5.65
CA LEU A 69 -16.68 30.75 5.79
C LEU A 69 -17.48 32.06 5.87
N ALA A 70 -16.96 33.07 6.56
CA ALA A 70 -17.63 34.36 6.64
C ALA A 70 -17.63 35.08 5.28
N MET A 71 -16.52 34.95 4.52
CA MET A 71 -16.46 35.47 3.16
C MET A 71 -17.42 34.73 2.22
N ALA A 72 -17.53 33.40 2.35
CA ALA A 72 -18.47 32.63 1.56
C ALA A 72 -19.92 33.05 1.83
N ALA A 73 -20.30 33.27 3.09
CA ALA A 73 -21.63 33.76 3.45
C ALA A 73 -21.93 35.14 2.85
N ALA A 74 -20.97 36.08 2.92
CA ALA A 74 -21.15 37.40 2.32
C ALA A 74 -21.34 37.35 0.80
N LEU A 75 -20.56 36.51 0.10
CA LEU A 75 -20.70 36.29 -1.35
C LEU A 75 -22.06 35.67 -1.71
N GLU A 76 -22.56 34.77 -0.87
CA GLU A 76 -23.88 34.16 -1.04
C GLU A 76 -25.00 35.20 -0.86
N ASP A 77 -24.93 36.02 0.19
CA ASP A 77 -25.89 37.10 0.43
C ASP A 77 -25.93 38.11 -0.73
N GLU A 78 -24.76 38.50 -1.26
CA GLU A 78 -24.66 39.39 -2.42
C GLU A 78 -25.38 38.81 -3.66
N GLU A 79 -25.20 37.52 -3.94
CA GLU A 79 -25.84 36.88 -5.09
C GLU A 79 -27.36 36.69 -4.87
N VAL A 80 -27.81 36.39 -3.65
CA VAL A 80 -29.25 36.33 -3.31
C VAL A 80 -29.93 37.67 -3.55
N VAL A 81 -29.32 38.77 -3.10
CA VAL A 81 -29.86 40.13 -3.33
C VAL A 81 -29.94 40.43 -4.83
N ARG A 82 -28.92 40.04 -5.60
CA ARG A 82 -28.90 40.22 -7.04
C ARG A 82 -30.03 39.44 -7.72
N GLU A 83 -30.23 38.17 -7.38
CA GLU A 83 -31.32 37.37 -7.91
C GLU A 83 -32.69 38.01 -7.63
N LEU A 84 -32.93 38.43 -6.38
CA LEU A 84 -34.18 39.08 -5.99
C LEU A 84 -34.42 40.40 -6.75
N ALA A 85 -33.37 41.17 -7.04
CA ALA A 85 -33.46 42.39 -7.83
C ALA A 85 -33.83 42.13 -9.29
N THR A 86 -33.39 41.00 -9.87
CA THR A 86 -33.73 40.62 -11.26
C THR A 86 -35.12 40.01 -11.44
N ARG A 87 -35.79 39.61 -10.35
CA ARG A 87 -37.15 39.04 -10.37
C ARG A 87 -38.25 40.11 -10.19
N LYS A 88 -37.88 41.38 -10.04
CA LYS A 88 -38.79 42.53 -10.04
C LYS A 88 -38.85 43.14 -11.42
#